data_AF-X1AYA6-F1
#
_entry.id   AF-X1AYA6-F1
#
_cell.length_a   1.000
_cell.length_b   1.000
_cell.length_c   1.000
_cell.angle_alpha   90.00
_cell.angle_beta   90.00
_cell.angle_gamma   90.00
#
_symmetry.space_group_name_H-M   'P 1'
#
loop_
_entity.id
_entity.type
_entity.pdbx_description
1 polymer ?
#
loop_
_entity_poly.entity_id
_entity_poly.type
_entity_poly.pdbx_seq_one_letter_code
_entity_poly.pdbx_strand_id
1 'polypeptide(L)'
;MIKEFEGKVAVITGGASGIGLGLAKAFAKRGMKLVLADINKEALDKVSKEFNEKNVDVLSVITDVSDPEQVAHLAKVSYERFGHINILCNNAGIGAGGPLRFLPKENWDWILGINLYGVIYGIQYFLDRMIKSREQCHIINTSSLAGLTPGDSGPYSASKAAVIAISERLVLECFGTNVSVSVICPAQVRSNIVENADILSETRENLWKETPSGPEFENAKKLLDLGMDPEVMAEMVVKAIENDIFYIVTHPEYIPLIKSRFENIYEDTLKLHDGYGDKQEGKTKIFRNDTPGFSIKYPDYFIELNPTQISKAIFTASYADLNLEINVSTISPKRRLEELPKKIVRGLKIMTNEIKTISDGPTNLRDGTPARETLFEYKVVGLFKTRSMHLSAIRDGKWIRIVISAAANNLSEKLKEILYSLEFH
;
A
#
# COMPACT_ATOMS: atom_id res chain seq x y z
N MET A 1 -5.01 11.44 -7.08
CA MET A 1 -6.27 11.01 -7.74
C MET A 1 -6.36 11.61 -9.12
N ILE A 2 -6.35 10.75 -10.15
CA ILE A 2 -6.65 11.13 -11.53
C ILE A 2 -8.16 11.00 -11.71
N LYS A 3 -8.83 12.09 -12.11
CA LYS A 3 -10.27 12.08 -12.45
C LYS A 3 -10.53 12.31 -13.92
N GLU A 4 -9.65 13.06 -14.57
CA GLU A 4 -9.69 13.33 -16.01
C GLU A 4 -8.59 12.50 -16.67
N PHE A 5 -8.96 11.65 -17.62
CA PHE A 5 -8.04 10.75 -18.31
C PHE A 5 -7.67 11.26 -19.71
N GLU A 6 -8.51 12.09 -20.32
CA GLU A 6 -8.30 12.61 -21.67
C GLU A 6 -6.92 13.26 -21.84
N GLY A 7 -6.19 12.87 -22.88
CA GLY A 7 -4.87 13.39 -23.23
C GLY A 7 -3.71 12.92 -22.34
N LYS A 8 -3.99 12.22 -21.23
CA LYS A 8 -2.97 11.63 -20.35
C LYS A 8 -2.33 10.38 -20.97
N VAL A 9 -1.19 9.97 -20.43
CA VAL A 9 -0.42 8.83 -20.97
C VAL A 9 -0.33 7.67 -19.99
N ALA A 10 -0.67 6.48 -20.48
CA ALA A 10 -0.54 5.21 -19.75
C ALA A 10 0.53 4.31 -20.37
N VAL A 11 1.48 3.83 -19.57
CA VAL A 11 2.45 2.79 -19.93
C VAL A 11 1.98 1.46 -19.36
N ILE A 12 1.89 0.43 -20.19
CA ILE A 12 1.31 -0.86 -19.79
C ILE A 12 2.22 -1.99 -20.25
N THR A 13 2.82 -2.71 -19.28
CA THR A 13 3.57 -3.94 -19.58
C THR A 13 2.64 -5.15 -19.65
N GLY A 14 2.94 -6.10 -20.54
CA GLY A 14 1.99 -7.17 -20.89
C GLY A 14 0.75 -6.61 -21.59
N GLY A 15 0.91 -5.49 -22.32
CA GLY A 15 -0.19 -4.71 -22.89
C GLY A 15 -0.87 -5.37 -24.10
N ALA A 16 -0.33 -6.47 -24.63
CA ALA A 16 -0.85 -7.13 -25.82
C ALA A 16 -1.89 -8.22 -25.51
N SER A 17 -2.11 -8.59 -24.24
CA SER A 17 -3.05 -9.66 -23.87
C SER A 17 -3.66 -9.49 -22.48
N GLY A 18 -4.71 -10.27 -22.21
CA GLY A 18 -5.32 -10.46 -20.89
C GLY A 18 -5.62 -9.14 -20.18
N ILE A 19 -5.19 -9.05 -18.92
CA ILE A 19 -5.40 -7.88 -18.05
C ILE A 19 -4.81 -6.61 -18.67
N GLY A 20 -3.59 -6.68 -19.21
CA GLY A 20 -2.91 -5.51 -19.78
C GLY A 20 -3.66 -4.94 -20.98
N LEU A 21 -4.17 -5.80 -21.86
CA LEU A 21 -5.01 -5.38 -22.98
C LEU A 21 -6.36 -4.82 -22.50
N GLY A 22 -6.96 -5.40 -21.46
CA GLY A 22 -8.15 -4.87 -20.81
C GLY A 22 -7.94 -3.44 -20.31
N LEU A 23 -6.83 -3.20 -19.61
CA LEU A 23 -6.42 -1.87 -19.14
C LEU A 23 -6.21 -0.89 -20.31
N ALA A 24 -5.48 -1.32 -21.34
CA ALA A 24 -5.24 -0.52 -22.54
C ALA A 24 -6.55 -0.05 -23.19
N LYS A 25 -7.52 -0.96 -23.34
CA LYS A 25 -8.85 -0.64 -23.88
C LYS A 25 -9.63 0.31 -22.98
N ALA A 26 -9.62 0.09 -21.67
CA ALA A 26 -10.32 0.96 -20.72
C ALA A 26 -9.77 2.39 -20.71
N PHE A 27 -8.44 2.54 -20.80
CA PHE A 27 -7.77 3.83 -20.89
C PHE A 27 -7.98 4.51 -22.25
N ALA A 28 -7.90 3.76 -23.36
CA ALA A 28 -8.21 4.28 -24.70
C ALA A 28 -9.65 4.81 -24.81
N LYS A 29 -10.63 4.09 -24.25
CA LYS A 29 -12.05 4.54 -24.19
C LYS A 29 -12.22 5.88 -23.47
N ARG A 30 -11.22 6.32 -22.70
CA ARG A 30 -11.20 7.57 -21.93
C ARG A 30 -10.23 8.61 -22.51
N GLY A 31 -9.80 8.41 -23.75
CA GLY A 31 -8.95 9.34 -24.50
C GLY A 31 -7.50 9.41 -24.01
N MET A 32 -7.03 8.39 -23.29
CA MET A 32 -5.59 8.31 -22.98
C MET A 32 -4.78 7.92 -24.22
N LYS A 33 -3.55 8.42 -24.26
CA LYS A 33 -2.49 7.91 -25.13
C LYS A 33 -1.84 6.70 -24.47
N LEU A 34 -1.39 5.75 -25.26
CA LEU A 34 -0.87 4.48 -24.75
C LEU A 34 0.58 4.27 -25.14
N VAL A 35 1.36 3.74 -24.19
CA VAL A 35 2.59 3.01 -24.47
C VAL A 35 2.33 1.55 -24.11
N LEU A 36 2.35 0.67 -25.11
CA LEU A 36 2.15 -0.76 -24.93
C LEU A 36 3.49 -1.48 -25.01
N ALA A 37 3.84 -2.19 -23.94
CA ALA A 37 5.03 -2.99 -23.84
C ALA A 37 4.69 -4.47 -23.70
N ASP A 38 5.28 -5.31 -24.54
CA ASP A 38 5.11 -6.76 -24.49
C ASP A 38 6.32 -7.45 -25.13
N ILE A 39 6.62 -8.69 -24.72
CA ILE A 39 7.67 -9.49 -25.35
C ILE A 39 7.19 -10.11 -26.66
N ASN A 40 5.88 -10.33 -26.80
CA ASN A 40 5.29 -10.89 -28.01
C ASN A 40 5.06 -9.79 -29.05
N LYS A 41 6.01 -9.65 -29.97
CA LYS A 41 5.96 -8.67 -31.07
C LYS A 41 4.69 -8.80 -31.92
N GLU A 42 4.29 -10.01 -32.29
CA GLU A 42 3.15 -10.22 -33.20
C GLU A 42 1.83 -9.81 -32.56
N ALA A 43 1.61 -10.19 -31.30
CA ALA A 43 0.45 -9.78 -30.53
C ALA A 43 0.44 -8.25 -30.33
N LEU A 44 1.60 -7.66 -30.04
CA LEU A 44 1.75 -6.22 -29.83
C LEU A 44 1.47 -5.42 -31.11
N ASP A 45 1.99 -5.87 -32.26
CA ASP A 45 1.76 -5.24 -33.56
C ASP A 45 0.27 -5.29 -33.94
N LYS A 46 -0.38 -6.43 -33.72
CA LYS A 46 -1.82 -6.59 -33.97
C LYS A 46 -2.65 -5.62 -33.13
N VAL A 47 -2.43 -5.58 -31.82
CA VAL A 47 -3.15 -4.70 -30.90
C VAL A 47 -2.90 -3.23 -31.23
N SER A 48 -1.66 -2.86 -31.55
CA SER A 48 -1.30 -1.50 -31.97
C SER A 48 -2.09 -1.07 -33.21
N LYS A 49 -2.20 -1.95 -34.21
CA LYS A 49 -2.99 -1.68 -35.42
C LYS A 49 -4.47 -1.47 -35.07
N GLU A 50 -5.06 -2.31 -34.23
CA GLU A 50 -6.46 -2.17 -33.79
C GLU A 50 -6.74 -0.84 -33.06
N PHE A 51 -5.77 -0.33 -32.30
CA PHE A 51 -5.89 0.98 -31.64
C PHE A 51 -5.69 2.15 -32.61
N ASN A 52 -4.74 2.05 -33.54
CA ASN A 52 -4.53 3.05 -34.58
C ASN A 52 -5.76 3.20 -35.49
N GLU A 53 -6.42 2.08 -35.85
CA GLU A 53 -7.68 2.09 -36.61
C GLU A 53 -8.82 2.83 -35.87
N LYS A 54 -8.71 2.97 -34.55
CA LYS A 54 -9.63 3.73 -33.68
C LYS A 54 -9.11 5.13 -33.34
N ASN A 55 -8.07 5.61 -34.01
CA ASN A 55 -7.42 6.91 -33.80
C ASN A 55 -6.87 7.13 -32.37
N VAL A 56 -6.46 6.05 -31.69
CA VAL A 56 -5.75 6.16 -30.40
C VAL A 56 -4.26 6.36 -30.67
N ASP A 57 -3.63 7.34 -30.02
CA ASP A 57 -2.17 7.58 -30.13
C ASP A 57 -1.43 6.51 -29.31
N VAL A 58 -0.86 5.52 -30.00
CA VAL A 58 -0.19 4.36 -29.39
C VAL A 58 1.28 4.29 -29.81
N LEU A 59 2.15 4.12 -28.82
CA LEU A 59 3.54 3.70 -28.99
C LEU A 59 3.69 2.24 -28.57
N SER A 60 4.10 1.36 -29.47
CA SER A 60 4.41 -0.03 -29.17
C SER A 60 5.91 -0.24 -28.99
N VAL A 61 6.32 -0.91 -27.91
CA VAL A 61 7.73 -1.16 -27.60
C VAL A 61 7.92 -2.62 -27.18
N ILE A 62 8.65 -3.41 -27.97
CA ILE A 62 8.99 -4.78 -27.59
C ILE A 62 9.87 -4.72 -26.34
N THR A 63 9.44 -5.38 -25.26
CA THR A 63 10.12 -5.28 -23.96
C THR A 63 10.03 -6.60 -23.21
N ASP A 64 11.18 -7.22 -22.92
CA ASP A 64 11.28 -8.18 -21.82
C ASP A 64 11.43 -7.41 -20.51
N VAL A 65 10.41 -7.47 -19.65
CA VAL A 65 10.44 -6.76 -18.36
C VAL A 65 11.47 -7.32 -17.38
N SER A 66 11.99 -8.53 -17.60
CA SER A 66 13.06 -9.09 -16.78
C SER A 66 14.46 -8.55 -17.13
N ASP A 67 14.57 -7.81 -18.24
CA ASP A 67 15.79 -7.13 -18.67
C ASP A 67 15.75 -5.63 -18.29
N PRO A 68 16.58 -5.17 -17.35
CA PRO A 68 16.56 -3.78 -16.89
C PRO A 68 16.90 -2.78 -18.00
N GLU A 69 17.74 -3.14 -18.99
CA GLU A 69 18.10 -2.22 -20.07
C GLU A 69 16.94 -2.02 -21.05
N GLN A 70 16.13 -3.06 -21.28
CA GLN A 70 14.91 -2.94 -22.07
C GLN A 70 13.84 -2.11 -21.37
N VAL A 71 13.68 -2.24 -20.05
CA VAL A 71 12.75 -1.38 -19.30
C VAL A 71 13.25 0.07 -19.24
N ALA A 72 14.55 0.29 -19.14
CA ALA A 72 15.15 1.63 -19.26
C ALA A 72 14.89 2.24 -20.64
N HIS A 73 15.03 1.45 -21.71
CA HIS A 73 14.70 1.85 -23.07
C HIS A 73 13.22 2.20 -23.21
N LEU A 74 12.32 1.36 -22.69
CA LEU A 74 10.88 1.63 -22.65
C LEU A 74 10.59 2.97 -21.99
N ALA A 75 11.19 3.25 -20.82
CA ALA A 75 11.03 4.53 -20.16
C ALA A 75 11.52 5.68 -21.03
N LYS A 76 12.74 5.57 -21.57
CA LYS A 76 13.34 6.60 -22.44
C LYS A 76 12.40 6.96 -23.60
N VAL A 77 11.97 5.98 -24.41
CA VAL A 77 11.16 6.26 -25.60
C VAL A 77 9.75 6.74 -25.27
N SER A 78 9.18 6.27 -24.16
CA SER A 78 7.88 6.74 -23.65
C SER A 78 7.91 8.25 -23.39
N TYR A 79 8.93 8.69 -22.66
CA TYR A 79 9.09 10.10 -22.33
C TYR A 79 9.56 10.96 -23.52
N GLU A 80 10.36 10.42 -24.44
CA GLU A 80 10.72 11.14 -25.68
C GLU A 80 9.49 11.39 -26.56
N ARG A 81 8.57 10.42 -26.63
CA ARG A 81 7.34 10.54 -27.43
C ARG A 81 6.31 11.48 -26.81
N PHE A 82 6.09 11.40 -25.50
CA PHE A 82 4.95 12.04 -24.85
C PHE A 82 5.30 13.13 -23.83
N GLY A 83 6.57 13.24 -23.42
CA GLY A 83 7.07 14.24 -22.47
C GLY A 83 6.74 13.95 -20.99
N HIS A 84 5.62 13.27 -20.72
CA HIS A 84 5.12 12.94 -19.38
C HIS A 84 4.43 11.58 -19.38
N ILE A 85 4.30 10.98 -18.19
CA ILE A 85 3.62 9.69 -17.97
C ILE A 85 2.72 9.83 -16.74
N ASN A 86 1.43 9.55 -16.89
CA ASN A 86 0.46 9.67 -15.80
C ASN A 86 0.16 8.32 -15.17
N ILE A 87 0.10 7.24 -15.93
CA ILE A 87 -0.21 5.92 -15.40
C ILE A 87 0.90 4.94 -15.79
N LEU A 88 1.43 4.22 -14.82
CA LEU A 88 2.33 3.09 -15.05
C LEU A 88 1.65 1.81 -14.55
N CYS A 89 1.41 0.88 -15.46
CA CYS A 89 0.88 -0.46 -15.16
C CYS A 89 2.01 -1.49 -15.29
N ASN A 90 2.62 -1.84 -14.16
CA ASN A 90 3.51 -2.98 -14.07
C ASN A 90 2.67 -4.25 -13.99
N ASN A 91 2.30 -4.77 -15.16
CA ASN A 91 1.29 -5.81 -15.30
C ASN A 91 1.81 -7.12 -15.88
N ALA A 92 2.87 -7.09 -16.70
CA ALA A 92 3.46 -8.30 -17.27
C ALA A 92 3.75 -9.34 -16.19
N GLY A 93 3.38 -10.58 -16.47
CA GLY A 93 3.55 -11.69 -15.54
C GLY A 93 3.27 -13.04 -16.18
N ILE A 94 3.84 -14.08 -15.61
CA ILE A 94 3.64 -15.48 -16.01
C ILE A 94 3.14 -16.30 -14.84
N GLY A 95 2.28 -17.27 -15.14
CA GLY A 95 1.82 -18.29 -14.21
C GLY A 95 2.59 -19.56 -14.49
N ALA A 96 3.65 -19.81 -13.72
CA ALA A 96 4.43 -21.03 -13.79
C ALA A 96 4.78 -21.47 -12.37
N GLY A 97 5.03 -22.76 -12.18
CA GLY A 97 5.29 -23.32 -10.87
C GLY A 97 5.32 -24.83 -10.92
N GLY A 98 5.18 -25.42 -9.75
CA GLY A 98 5.30 -26.84 -9.52
C GLY A 98 5.53 -27.11 -8.04
N PRO A 99 5.61 -28.37 -7.62
CA PRO A 99 5.91 -28.70 -6.23
C PRO A 99 7.27 -28.13 -5.83
N LEU A 100 7.29 -27.29 -4.80
CA LEU A 100 8.47 -26.55 -4.33
C LEU A 100 9.76 -27.37 -4.26
N ARG A 101 9.65 -28.63 -3.80
CA ARG A 101 10.78 -29.56 -3.65
C ARG A 101 11.46 -29.97 -4.97
N PHE A 102 10.84 -29.71 -6.12
CA PHE A 102 11.34 -30.08 -7.44
C PHE A 102 11.76 -28.90 -8.29
N LEU A 103 11.44 -27.67 -7.88
CA LEU A 103 11.71 -26.50 -8.68
C LEU A 103 13.20 -26.13 -8.60
N PRO A 104 13.95 -26.20 -9.71
CA PRO A 104 15.33 -25.76 -9.76
C PRO A 104 15.41 -24.23 -9.73
N LYS A 105 16.62 -23.70 -9.54
CA LYS A 105 16.89 -22.26 -9.43
C LYS A 105 16.38 -21.50 -10.66
N GLU A 106 16.48 -22.09 -11.84
CA GLU A 106 16.13 -21.50 -13.12
C GLU A 106 14.63 -21.16 -13.22
N ASN A 107 13.75 -21.97 -12.61
CA ASN A 107 12.32 -21.63 -12.49
C ASN A 107 12.13 -20.40 -11.58
N TRP A 108 12.87 -20.31 -10.47
CA TRP A 108 12.82 -19.16 -9.57
C TRP A 108 13.32 -17.89 -10.26
N ASP A 109 14.50 -17.95 -10.89
CA ASP A 109 15.08 -16.79 -11.58
C ASP A 109 14.14 -16.27 -12.67
N TRP A 110 13.53 -17.17 -13.45
CA TRP A 110 12.61 -16.79 -14.50
C TRP A 110 11.33 -16.12 -13.96
N ILE A 111 10.68 -16.77 -13.00
CA ILE A 111 9.40 -16.29 -12.46
C ILE A 111 9.61 -15.00 -11.66
N LEU A 112 10.64 -14.94 -10.81
CA LEU A 112 10.97 -13.73 -10.06
C LEU A 112 11.45 -12.62 -11.02
N GLY A 113 12.24 -12.95 -12.04
CA GLY A 113 12.68 -12.01 -13.07
C GLY A 113 11.53 -11.24 -13.70
N ILE A 114 10.47 -11.95 -14.09
CA ILE A 114 9.30 -11.31 -14.72
C ILE A 114 8.37 -10.71 -13.66
N ASN A 115 7.88 -11.52 -12.72
CA ASN A 115 6.77 -11.15 -11.84
C ASN A 115 7.16 -10.16 -10.73
N LEU A 116 8.45 -10.11 -10.36
CA LEU A 116 8.96 -9.24 -9.30
C LEU A 116 9.94 -8.20 -9.85
N TYR A 117 11.03 -8.61 -10.49
CA TYR A 117 12.03 -7.66 -10.99
C TYR A 117 11.48 -6.74 -12.08
N GLY A 118 10.58 -7.23 -12.95
CA GLY A 118 9.87 -6.36 -13.89
C GLY A 118 9.09 -5.22 -13.22
N VAL A 119 8.48 -5.47 -12.06
CA VAL A 119 7.83 -4.42 -11.25
C VAL A 119 8.87 -3.47 -10.67
N ILE A 120 9.97 -4.01 -10.12
CA ILE A 120 11.07 -3.22 -9.55
C ILE A 120 11.67 -2.28 -10.60
N TYR A 121 11.96 -2.77 -11.80
CA TYR A 121 12.53 -1.96 -12.88
C TYR A 121 11.54 -0.91 -13.37
N GLY A 122 10.25 -1.24 -13.48
CA GLY A 122 9.21 -0.25 -13.78
C GLY A 122 9.22 0.89 -12.77
N ILE A 123 9.24 0.60 -11.47
CA ILE A 123 9.35 1.62 -10.43
C ILE A 123 10.66 2.42 -10.58
N GLN A 124 11.80 1.73 -10.71
CA GLN A 124 13.13 2.32 -10.80
C GLN A 124 13.26 3.34 -11.94
N TYR A 125 12.75 3.01 -13.13
CA TYR A 125 12.95 3.84 -14.33
C TYR A 125 11.87 4.90 -14.57
N PHE A 126 10.70 4.78 -13.92
CA PHE A 126 9.60 5.73 -14.11
C PHE A 126 9.33 6.65 -12.91
N LEU A 127 9.47 6.17 -11.67
CA LEU A 127 8.94 6.84 -10.47
C LEU A 127 9.47 8.27 -10.28
N ASP A 128 10.79 8.45 -10.31
CA ASP A 128 11.42 9.76 -10.05
C ASP A 128 10.94 10.82 -11.05
N ARG A 129 10.79 10.46 -12.32
CA ARG A 129 10.28 11.35 -13.36
C ARG A 129 8.79 11.61 -13.21
N MET A 130 7.99 10.62 -12.80
CA MET A 130 6.58 10.81 -12.46
C MET A 130 6.43 11.82 -11.31
N ILE A 131 7.22 11.70 -10.24
CA ILE A 131 7.23 12.65 -9.11
C ILE A 131 7.64 14.06 -9.58
N LYS A 132 8.72 14.17 -10.38
CA LYS A 132 9.22 15.47 -10.86
C LYS A 132 8.26 16.19 -11.82
N SER A 133 7.40 15.46 -12.53
CA SER A 133 6.43 16.05 -13.46
C SER A 133 5.42 16.99 -12.77
N ARG A 134 5.14 16.74 -11.47
CA ARG A 134 4.07 17.40 -10.69
C ARG A 134 2.66 17.23 -11.28
N GLU A 135 2.50 16.39 -12.30
CA GLU A 135 1.18 16.00 -12.81
C GLU A 135 0.56 14.92 -11.94
N GLN A 136 -0.76 14.80 -11.93
CA GLN A 136 -1.39 13.66 -11.26
C GLN A 136 -0.96 12.35 -11.93
N CYS A 137 -0.36 11.48 -11.12
CA CYS A 137 0.21 10.21 -11.55
C CYS A 137 -0.32 9.05 -10.70
N HIS A 138 -0.33 7.84 -11.26
CA HIS A 138 -0.74 6.62 -10.57
C HIS A 138 0.11 5.43 -11.00
N ILE A 139 0.57 4.61 -10.05
CA ILE A 139 1.26 3.35 -10.32
C ILE A 139 0.33 2.20 -9.98
N ILE A 140 0.19 1.25 -10.89
CA ILE A 140 -0.59 0.04 -10.74
C ILE A 140 0.35 -1.14 -10.85
N ASN A 141 0.42 -1.96 -9.81
CA ASN A 141 1.17 -3.20 -9.82
C ASN A 141 0.20 -4.38 -9.82
N THR A 142 0.32 -5.29 -10.78
CA THR A 142 -0.53 -6.49 -10.87
C THR A 142 0.07 -7.61 -10.01
N SER A 143 -0.48 -7.78 -8.81
CA SER A 143 -0.24 -8.95 -7.96
C SER A 143 -1.22 -10.10 -8.30
N SER A 144 -1.74 -10.81 -7.31
CA SER A 144 -2.69 -11.92 -7.39
C SER A 144 -3.28 -12.19 -6.01
N LEU A 145 -4.45 -12.82 -5.95
CA LEU A 145 -4.92 -13.47 -4.72
C LEU A 145 -3.90 -14.44 -4.15
N ALA A 146 -3.06 -15.08 -4.97
CA ALA A 146 -1.97 -15.96 -4.52
C ALA A 146 -0.92 -15.25 -3.65
N GLY A 147 -0.85 -13.91 -3.66
CA GLY A 147 -0.04 -13.15 -2.71
C GLY A 147 -0.72 -12.93 -1.35
N LEU A 148 -2.04 -13.00 -1.30
CA LEU A 148 -2.85 -12.75 -0.11
C LEU A 148 -3.32 -14.04 0.58
N THR A 149 -3.44 -15.15 -0.13
CA THR A 149 -3.85 -16.44 0.41
C THR A 149 -2.71 -17.45 0.31
N PRO A 150 -2.70 -18.51 1.14
CA PRO A 150 -1.88 -19.68 0.84
C PRO A 150 -2.24 -20.18 -0.56
N GLY A 151 -1.25 -20.40 -1.42
CA GLY A 151 -1.47 -20.81 -2.80
C GLY A 151 -0.39 -21.77 -3.27
N ASP A 152 -0.75 -22.62 -4.24
CA ASP A 152 -0.03 -23.87 -4.56
C ASP A 152 1.20 -23.70 -5.47
N SER A 153 1.64 -22.47 -5.74
CA SER A 153 2.73 -22.19 -6.70
C SER A 153 3.88 -21.39 -6.06
N GLY A 154 4.89 -22.10 -5.55
CA GLY A 154 6.04 -21.56 -4.80
C GLY A 154 6.57 -20.17 -5.23
N PRO A 155 7.33 -20.06 -6.34
CA PRO A 155 7.89 -18.79 -6.81
C PRO A 155 6.84 -17.77 -7.24
N TYR A 156 5.69 -18.23 -7.75
CA TYR A 156 4.60 -17.34 -8.16
C TYR A 156 3.97 -16.65 -6.94
N SER A 157 3.47 -17.41 -5.95
CA SER A 157 2.93 -16.89 -4.69
C SER A 157 3.95 -16.00 -3.97
N ALA A 158 5.22 -16.40 -3.91
CA ALA A 158 6.30 -15.58 -3.34
C ALA A 158 6.46 -14.24 -4.07
N SER A 159 6.52 -14.25 -5.41
CA SER A 159 6.62 -13.03 -6.22
C SER A 159 5.43 -12.10 -6.01
N LYS A 160 4.21 -12.65 -5.98
CA LYS A 160 2.97 -11.87 -5.85
C LYS A 160 2.81 -11.30 -4.44
N ALA A 161 3.22 -12.03 -3.40
CA ALA A 161 3.34 -11.49 -2.04
C ALA A 161 4.36 -10.34 -1.97
N ALA A 162 5.52 -10.49 -2.61
CA ALA A 162 6.54 -9.44 -2.65
C ALA A 162 6.04 -8.17 -3.37
N VAL A 163 5.29 -8.31 -4.48
CA VAL A 163 4.68 -7.17 -5.17
C VAL A 163 3.69 -6.41 -4.28
N ILE A 164 2.92 -7.10 -3.43
CA ILE A 164 2.04 -6.43 -2.45
C ILE A 164 2.87 -5.62 -1.46
N ALA A 165 3.88 -6.24 -0.84
CA ALA A 165 4.73 -5.58 0.16
C ALA A 165 5.47 -4.36 -0.43
N ILE A 166 6.00 -4.46 -1.64
CA ILE A 166 6.63 -3.34 -2.34
C ILE A 166 5.61 -2.22 -2.62
N SER A 167 4.40 -2.58 -3.04
CA SER A 167 3.35 -1.60 -3.31
C SER A 167 2.90 -0.86 -2.04
N GLU A 168 2.78 -1.56 -0.92
CA GLU A 168 2.50 -0.95 0.39
C GLU A 168 3.61 0.02 0.79
N ARG A 169 4.87 -0.39 0.62
CA ARG A 169 6.02 0.48 0.87
C ARG A 169 6.00 1.71 -0.04
N LEU A 170 5.64 1.54 -1.31
CA LEU A 170 5.60 2.63 -2.29
C LEU A 170 4.50 3.65 -1.95
N VAL A 171 3.36 3.24 -1.38
CA VAL A 171 2.35 4.17 -0.85
C VAL A 171 2.95 5.07 0.24
N LEU A 172 3.77 4.51 1.13
CA LEU A 172 4.45 5.28 2.18
C LEU A 172 5.44 6.29 1.58
N GLU A 173 6.22 5.88 0.57
CA GLU A 173 7.23 6.74 -0.06
C GLU A 173 6.63 7.83 -0.94
N CYS A 174 5.54 7.54 -1.64
CA CYS A 174 4.84 8.49 -2.49
C CYS A 174 3.88 9.40 -1.72
N PHE A 175 3.70 9.20 -0.41
CA PHE A 175 2.79 10.01 0.37
C PHE A 175 3.19 11.49 0.35
N GLY A 176 2.24 12.36 0.03
CA GLY A 176 2.48 13.80 -0.12
C GLY A 176 3.09 14.21 -1.47
N THR A 177 3.35 13.25 -2.37
CA THR A 177 3.71 13.53 -3.76
C THR A 177 2.46 13.57 -4.66
N ASN A 178 2.68 13.79 -5.96
CA ASN A 178 1.65 13.73 -7.01
C ASN A 178 1.36 12.30 -7.51
N VAL A 179 2.03 11.27 -6.97
CA VAL A 179 1.89 9.86 -7.36
C VAL A 179 1.08 9.10 -6.33
N SER A 180 -0.02 8.47 -6.75
CA SER A 180 -0.74 7.45 -5.97
C SER A 180 -0.39 6.04 -6.46
N VAL A 181 -0.68 5.02 -5.65
CA VAL A 181 -0.33 3.62 -5.95
C VAL A 181 -1.53 2.72 -5.66
N SER A 182 -1.73 1.70 -6.48
CA SER A 182 -2.66 0.60 -6.22
C SER A 182 -2.02 -0.74 -6.55
N VAL A 183 -2.49 -1.79 -5.87
CA VAL A 183 -2.13 -3.18 -6.17
C VAL A 183 -3.38 -3.95 -6.55
N ILE A 184 -3.33 -4.63 -7.70
CA ILE A 184 -4.42 -5.50 -8.16
C ILE A 184 -4.16 -6.92 -7.66
N CYS A 185 -5.14 -7.52 -7.00
CA CYS A 185 -5.08 -8.89 -6.49
C CYS A 185 -6.20 -9.74 -7.11
N PRO A 186 -6.08 -10.12 -8.40
CA PRO A 186 -7.10 -10.93 -9.05
C PRO A 186 -7.05 -12.41 -8.68
N ALA A 187 -8.22 -13.06 -8.77
CA ALA A 187 -8.36 -14.50 -8.93
C ALA A 187 -8.22 -14.87 -10.43
N GLN A 188 -9.07 -15.77 -10.93
CA GLN A 188 -9.08 -16.19 -12.33
C GLN A 188 -9.64 -15.10 -13.24
N VAL A 189 -8.82 -14.67 -14.20
CA VAL A 189 -9.17 -13.70 -15.24
C VAL A 189 -8.81 -14.31 -16.58
N ARG A 190 -9.73 -14.20 -17.54
CA ARG A 190 -9.57 -14.82 -18.85
C ARG A 190 -8.33 -14.25 -19.55
N SER A 191 -7.31 -15.08 -19.72
CA SER A 191 -6.02 -14.68 -20.26
C SER A 191 -5.24 -15.90 -20.74
N ASN A 192 -4.18 -15.65 -21.51
CA ASN A 192 -3.21 -16.66 -21.94
C ASN A 192 -2.03 -16.79 -20.95
N ILE A 193 -2.23 -16.52 -19.65
CA ILE A 193 -1.13 -16.48 -18.67
C ILE A 193 -0.38 -17.82 -18.52
N VAL A 194 -1.10 -18.95 -18.63
CA VAL A 194 -0.52 -20.30 -18.59
C VAL A 194 0.06 -20.67 -19.95
N GLU A 195 -0.71 -20.46 -21.02
CA GLU A 195 -0.28 -20.80 -22.39
C GLU A 195 1.00 -20.03 -22.79
N ASN A 196 1.12 -18.76 -22.41
CA ASN A 196 2.34 -17.98 -22.64
C ASN A 196 3.52 -18.51 -21.82
N ALA A 197 3.28 -18.96 -20.58
CA ALA A 197 4.34 -19.55 -19.78
C ALA A 197 4.86 -20.82 -20.45
N ASP A 198 3.97 -21.69 -20.94
CA ASP A 198 4.34 -22.92 -21.64
C ASP A 198 5.21 -22.61 -22.87
N ILE A 199 4.75 -21.69 -23.75
CA ILE A 199 5.49 -21.28 -24.95
C ILE A 199 6.87 -20.70 -24.58
N LEU A 200 6.92 -19.78 -23.61
CA LEU A 200 8.19 -19.16 -23.20
C LEU A 200 9.14 -20.16 -22.56
N SER A 201 8.62 -21.19 -21.90
CA SER A 201 9.43 -22.25 -21.29
C SER A 201 10.18 -23.11 -22.31
N GLU A 202 9.73 -23.15 -23.58
CA GLU A 202 10.42 -23.88 -24.66
C GLU A 202 11.77 -23.25 -25.00
N THR A 203 11.92 -21.95 -24.77
CA THR A 203 13.14 -21.19 -25.04
C THR A 203 14.16 -21.24 -23.89
N ARG A 204 13.86 -21.97 -22.81
CA ARG A 204 14.64 -21.98 -21.58
C ARG A 204 15.10 -23.39 -21.20
N GLU A 205 16.37 -23.50 -20.85
CA GLU A 205 16.98 -24.74 -20.40
C GLU A 205 16.79 -24.98 -18.91
N ASN A 206 16.85 -26.25 -18.49
CA ASN A 206 16.86 -26.68 -17.09
C ASN A 206 15.64 -26.25 -16.25
N LEU A 207 14.53 -25.88 -16.90
CA LEU A 207 13.28 -25.69 -16.21
C LEU A 207 12.67 -27.03 -15.83
N TRP A 208 12.18 -27.13 -14.60
CA TRP A 208 11.20 -28.14 -14.27
C TRP A 208 9.91 -27.84 -15.03
N LYS A 209 9.42 -28.86 -15.74
CA LYS A 209 8.18 -28.85 -16.50
C LYS A 209 7.30 -29.94 -15.94
N GLU A 210 6.12 -29.58 -15.45
CA GLU A 210 5.06 -30.58 -15.31
C GLU A 210 4.58 -30.91 -16.71
N THR A 211 4.34 -32.18 -17.02
CA THR A 211 3.54 -32.53 -18.20
C THR A 211 2.08 -32.41 -17.78
N PRO A 212 1.39 -31.30 -18.08
CA PRO A 212 0.06 -31.09 -17.55
C PRO A 212 -0.86 -32.11 -18.22
N SER A 213 -1.45 -33.00 -17.42
CA SER A 213 -2.30 -34.06 -17.96
C SER A 213 -3.39 -34.44 -16.96
N GLY A 214 -4.48 -34.97 -17.50
CA GLY A 214 -5.61 -35.44 -16.71
C GLY A 214 -6.62 -34.36 -16.32
N PRO A 215 -7.66 -34.76 -15.55
CA PRO A 215 -8.84 -33.93 -15.29
C PRO A 215 -8.54 -32.62 -14.55
N GLU A 216 -7.50 -32.58 -13.73
CA GLU A 216 -7.11 -31.41 -12.93
C GLU A 216 -6.65 -30.26 -13.82
N PHE A 217 -5.79 -30.55 -14.79
CA PHE A 217 -5.33 -29.57 -15.77
C PHE A 217 -6.48 -29.08 -16.67
N GLU A 218 -7.33 -29.98 -17.16
CA GLU A 218 -8.50 -29.61 -17.95
C GLU A 218 -9.45 -28.70 -17.17
N ASN A 219 -9.67 -28.98 -15.89
CA ASN A 219 -10.50 -28.17 -15.02
C ASN A 219 -9.87 -26.79 -14.76
N ALA A 220 -8.56 -26.72 -14.54
CA ALA A 220 -7.85 -25.45 -14.39
C ALA A 220 -7.99 -24.57 -15.64
N LYS A 221 -7.86 -25.16 -16.85
CA LYS A 221 -8.08 -24.45 -18.11
C LYS A 221 -9.53 -23.95 -18.23
N LYS A 222 -10.53 -24.80 -17.97
CA LYS A 222 -11.95 -24.40 -17.98
C LYS A 222 -12.24 -23.26 -17.01
N LEU A 223 -11.68 -23.30 -15.80
CA LEU A 223 -11.84 -22.25 -14.79
C LEU A 223 -11.21 -20.92 -15.25
N LEU A 224 -10.07 -20.95 -15.94
CA LEU A 224 -9.46 -19.76 -16.53
C LEU A 224 -10.32 -19.18 -17.67
N ASP A 225 -10.88 -20.02 -18.53
CA ASP A 225 -11.76 -19.60 -19.63
C ASP A 225 -13.06 -18.96 -19.12
N LEU A 226 -13.59 -19.47 -18.01
CA LEU A 226 -14.73 -18.90 -17.28
C LEU A 226 -14.35 -17.73 -16.35
N GLY A 227 -13.07 -17.37 -16.29
CA GLY A 227 -12.56 -16.28 -15.48
C GLY A 227 -13.16 -14.93 -15.87
N MET A 228 -13.04 -13.97 -14.96
CA MET A 228 -13.51 -12.60 -15.16
C MET A 228 -13.01 -12.03 -16.50
N ASP A 229 -13.86 -11.28 -17.20
CA ASP A 229 -13.46 -10.54 -18.40
C ASP A 229 -12.41 -9.47 -18.04
N PRO A 230 -11.26 -9.43 -18.74
CA PRO A 230 -10.25 -8.39 -18.52
C PRO A 230 -10.77 -6.96 -18.59
N GLU A 231 -11.74 -6.66 -19.44
CA GLU A 231 -12.32 -5.31 -19.53
C GLU A 231 -13.14 -4.97 -18.28
N VAL A 232 -13.87 -5.94 -17.70
CA VAL A 232 -14.59 -5.75 -16.43
C VAL A 232 -13.62 -5.46 -15.30
N MET A 233 -12.50 -6.20 -15.23
CA MET A 233 -11.46 -5.91 -14.24
C MET A 233 -10.86 -4.51 -14.46
N ALA A 234 -10.55 -4.16 -15.70
CA ALA A 234 -9.97 -2.86 -16.01
C ALA A 234 -10.85 -1.69 -15.57
N GLU A 235 -12.17 -1.82 -15.69
CA GLU A 235 -13.13 -0.82 -15.16
C GLU A 235 -13.07 -0.72 -13.63
N MET A 236 -12.86 -1.82 -12.90
CA MET A 236 -12.61 -1.77 -11.45
C MET A 236 -11.31 -1.04 -11.12
N VAL A 237 -10.27 -1.21 -11.94
CA VAL A 237 -8.98 -0.52 -11.78
C VAL A 237 -9.12 0.98 -12.03
N VAL A 238 -9.85 1.39 -13.07
CA VAL A 238 -10.19 2.80 -13.28
C VAL A 238 -10.92 3.37 -12.07
N LYS A 239 -11.97 2.69 -11.59
CA LYS A 239 -12.70 3.12 -10.40
C LYS A 239 -11.79 3.25 -9.19
N ALA A 240 -10.81 2.37 -9.04
CA ALA A 240 -9.82 2.45 -7.98
C ALA A 240 -8.91 3.68 -8.11
N ILE A 241 -8.44 4.01 -9.31
CA ILE A 241 -7.64 5.23 -9.58
C ILE A 241 -8.44 6.50 -9.23
N GLU A 242 -9.71 6.56 -9.64
CA GLU A 242 -10.59 7.72 -9.42
C GLU A 242 -10.89 7.96 -7.93
N ASN A 243 -10.89 6.89 -7.13
CA ASN A 243 -11.30 6.88 -5.72
C ASN A 243 -10.16 6.60 -4.73
N ASP A 244 -8.90 6.63 -5.18
CA ASP A 244 -7.71 6.37 -4.35
C ASP A 244 -7.76 5.02 -3.59
N ILE A 245 -8.26 3.98 -4.26
CA ILE A 245 -8.36 2.63 -3.68
C ILE A 245 -7.04 1.90 -3.90
N PHE A 246 -6.33 1.62 -2.80
CA PHE A 246 -5.06 0.89 -2.83
C PHE A 246 -5.22 -0.60 -3.17
N TYR A 247 -6.00 -1.34 -2.37
CA TYR A 247 -6.22 -2.78 -2.56
C TYR A 247 -7.37 -3.06 -3.53
N ILE A 248 -7.06 -3.57 -4.73
CA ILE A 248 -8.05 -3.93 -5.75
C ILE A 248 -8.23 -5.45 -5.77
N VAL A 249 -9.04 -5.97 -4.84
CA VAL A 249 -9.44 -7.38 -4.80
C VAL A 249 -10.69 -7.54 -5.68
N THR A 250 -10.53 -8.14 -6.86
CA THR A 250 -11.62 -8.18 -7.86
C THR A 250 -12.65 -9.28 -7.62
N HIS A 251 -12.32 -10.25 -6.77
CA HIS A 251 -13.16 -11.43 -6.48
C HIS A 251 -13.48 -11.47 -4.97
N PRO A 252 -14.51 -10.73 -4.53
CA PRO A 252 -14.82 -10.55 -3.09
C PRO A 252 -15.19 -11.85 -2.37
N GLU A 253 -15.60 -12.89 -3.09
CA GLU A 253 -15.88 -14.23 -2.57
C GLU A 253 -14.67 -14.89 -1.90
N TYR A 254 -13.44 -14.44 -2.20
CA TYR A 254 -12.20 -14.93 -1.55
C TYR A 254 -11.81 -14.15 -0.29
N ILE A 255 -12.53 -13.08 0.07
CA ILE A 255 -12.25 -12.32 1.31
C ILE A 255 -12.26 -13.18 2.58
N PRO A 256 -13.19 -14.15 2.77
CA PRO A 256 -13.14 -15.06 3.90
C PRO A 256 -11.82 -15.84 4.01
N LEU A 257 -11.23 -16.27 2.89
CA LEU A 257 -9.96 -16.99 2.87
C LEU A 257 -8.79 -16.09 3.29
N ILE A 258 -8.79 -14.85 2.81
CA ILE A 258 -7.80 -13.84 3.22
C ILE A 258 -7.91 -13.59 4.74
N LYS A 259 -9.13 -13.43 5.27
CA LYS A 259 -9.35 -13.26 6.72
C LYS A 259 -8.85 -14.46 7.53
N SER A 260 -9.17 -15.67 7.09
CA SER A 260 -8.73 -16.90 7.76
C SER A 260 -7.20 -17.00 7.87
N ARG A 261 -6.45 -16.56 6.86
CA ARG A 261 -4.98 -16.47 6.95
C ARG A 261 -4.52 -15.60 8.13
N PHE A 262 -5.10 -14.41 8.28
CA PHE A 262 -4.74 -13.50 9.37
C PHE A 262 -5.25 -13.96 10.73
N GLU A 263 -6.41 -14.62 10.77
CA GLU A 263 -6.92 -15.25 11.99
C GLU A 263 -5.96 -16.35 12.46
N ASN A 264 -5.48 -17.21 11.56
CA ASN A 264 -4.51 -18.24 11.91
C ASN A 264 -3.20 -17.64 12.47
N ILE A 265 -2.70 -16.54 11.88
CA ILE A 265 -1.53 -15.83 12.41
C ILE A 265 -1.81 -15.34 13.83
N TYR A 266 -2.99 -14.78 14.08
CA TYR A 266 -3.42 -14.31 15.39
C TYR A 266 -3.54 -15.46 16.40
N GLU A 267 -4.25 -16.53 16.05
CA GLU A 267 -4.43 -17.71 16.89
C GLU A 267 -3.10 -18.40 17.22
N ASP A 268 -2.20 -18.58 16.25
CA ASP A 268 -0.89 -19.17 16.50
C ASP A 268 -0.02 -18.27 17.38
N THR A 269 -0.16 -16.95 17.24
CA THR A 269 0.46 -16.00 18.18
C THR A 269 -0.09 -16.21 19.59
N LEU A 270 -1.41 -16.34 19.77
CA LEU A 270 -1.99 -16.59 21.10
C LEU A 270 -1.50 -17.91 21.69
N LYS A 271 -1.46 -18.99 20.91
CA LYS A 271 -0.94 -20.31 21.36
C LYS A 271 0.50 -20.22 21.85
N LEU A 272 1.35 -19.43 21.18
CA LEU A 272 2.75 -19.23 21.58
C LEU A 272 2.89 -18.44 22.89
N HIS A 273 1.91 -17.58 23.21
CA HIS A 273 1.96 -16.70 24.38
C HIS A 273 1.03 -17.15 25.51
N ASP A 274 0.31 -18.27 25.36
CA ASP A 274 -0.46 -18.87 26.44
C ASP A 274 0.48 -19.28 27.58
N GLY A 275 0.22 -18.76 28.79
CA GLY A 275 1.14 -18.86 29.94
C GLY A 275 2.39 -17.97 29.88
N TYR A 276 2.58 -17.19 28.81
CA TYR A 276 3.71 -16.27 28.60
C TYR A 276 3.24 -14.81 28.74
N GLY A 277 3.20 -14.25 29.97
CA GLY A 277 3.25 -12.79 30.14
C GLY A 277 2.29 -12.09 31.11
N ASP A 278 2.13 -12.58 32.35
CA ASP A 278 1.51 -11.80 33.44
C ASP A 278 2.56 -11.19 34.41
N LYS A 279 3.72 -10.79 33.88
CA LYS A 279 4.81 -10.25 34.72
C LYS A 279 5.42 -8.99 34.13
N GLN A 280 4.66 -7.90 34.11
CA GLN A 280 5.21 -6.58 34.40
C GLN A 280 4.15 -5.72 35.11
N GLU A 281 3.96 -5.94 36.42
CA GLU A 281 3.55 -4.85 37.32
C GLU A 281 4.71 -3.85 37.33
N GLY A 282 4.73 -2.97 36.33
CA GLY A 282 5.85 -2.08 36.02
C GLY A 282 5.93 -0.92 37.00
N LYS A 283 7.15 -0.57 37.40
CA LYS A 283 7.40 0.66 38.16
C LYS A 283 7.00 1.86 37.30
N THR A 284 6.76 3.00 37.92
CA THR A 284 6.38 4.23 37.21
C THR A 284 7.59 5.13 37.00
N LYS A 285 7.75 5.63 35.76
CA LYS A 285 8.66 6.74 35.44
C LYS A 285 7.91 8.06 35.46
N ILE A 286 8.65 9.16 35.63
CA ILE A 286 8.09 10.53 35.67
C ILE A 286 8.86 11.41 34.69
N PHE A 287 8.16 11.93 33.69
CA PHE A 287 8.64 13.05 32.88
C PHE A 287 8.33 14.37 33.61
N ARG A 288 9.28 15.30 33.64
CA ARG A 288 9.10 16.65 34.21
C ARG A 288 9.50 17.70 33.18
N ASN A 289 8.75 18.80 33.16
CA ASN A 289 9.06 19.98 32.38
C ASN A 289 8.91 21.20 33.29
N ASP A 290 9.91 22.09 33.30
CA ASP A 290 9.94 23.22 34.23
C ASP A 290 9.23 24.47 33.69
N THR A 291 8.95 24.54 32.38
CA THR A 291 8.32 25.72 31.75
C THR A 291 7.39 25.33 30.60
N PRO A 292 6.06 25.27 30.81
CA PRO A 292 5.36 25.42 32.10
C PRO A 292 5.66 24.25 33.04
N GLY A 293 5.57 24.46 34.36
CA GLY A 293 5.79 23.44 35.38
C GLY A 293 4.74 22.33 35.31
N PHE A 294 5.10 21.13 34.83
CA PHE A 294 4.23 19.95 34.87
C PHE A 294 4.99 18.64 34.89
N SER A 295 4.30 17.57 35.29
CA SER A 295 4.83 16.21 35.24
C SER A 295 3.83 15.20 34.69
N ILE A 296 4.35 14.09 34.14
CA ILE A 296 3.56 12.97 33.61
C ILE A 296 4.16 11.67 34.12
N LYS A 297 3.30 10.78 34.62
CA LYS A 297 3.65 9.41 35.01
C LYS A 297 3.36 8.46 33.85
N TYR A 298 4.29 7.55 33.59
CA TYR A 298 4.12 6.53 32.56
C TYR A 298 4.85 5.24 32.96
N PRO A 299 4.47 4.08 32.40
CA PRO A 299 5.08 2.81 32.77
C PRO A 299 6.57 2.73 32.39
N ASP A 300 7.37 2.07 33.23
CA ASP A 300 8.81 1.92 33.02
C ASP A 300 9.20 1.09 31.79
N TYR A 301 8.28 0.26 31.30
CA TYR A 301 8.46 -0.51 30.06
C TYR A 301 8.46 0.34 28.79
N PHE A 302 8.01 1.61 28.87
CA PHE A 302 8.19 2.54 27.76
C PHE A 302 9.68 2.90 27.60
N ILE A 303 10.15 2.73 26.37
CA ILE A 303 11.50 3.11 25.96
C ILE A 303 11.46 4.56 25.51
N GLU A 304 12.22 5.42 26.18
CA GLU A 304 12.33 6.84 25.85
C GLU A 304 13.15 7.01 24.56
N LEU A 305 12.63 7.81 23.63
CA LEU A 305 13.22 8.03 22.32
C LEU A 305 13.55 9.51 22.13
N ASN A 306 14.51 9.79 21.24
CA ASN A 306 14.79 11.15 20.81
C ASN A 306 13.64 11.66 19.93
N PRO A 307 13.04 12.83 20.24
CA PRO A 307 11.99 13.40 19.40
C PRO A 307 12.46 13.63 17.97
N THR A 308 11.59 13.34 17.00
CA THR A 308 11.88 13.59 15.59
C THR A 308 11.71 15.08 15.26
N GLN A 309 12.41 15.55 14.22
CA GLN A 309 12.25 16.93 13.72
C GLN A 309 10.81 17.23 13.25
N ILE A 310 10.03 16.18 12.95
CA ILE A 310 8.67 16.28 12.41
C ILE A 310 7.63 16.45 13.54
N SER A 311 7.75 15.73 14.65
CA SER A 311 6.68 15.66 15.66
C SER A 311 6.52 16.95 16.50
N LYS A 312 7.57 17.78 16.59
CA LYS A 312 7.64 18.92 17.53
C LYS A 312 7.40 18.52 18.99
N ALA A 313 7.48 17.23 19.29
CA ALA A 313 7.38 16.72 20.64
C ALA A 313 8.63 17.14 21.43
N ILE A 314 8.44 17.47 22.71
CA ILE A 314 9.54 17.68 23.66
C ILE A 314 9.92 16.38 24.37
N PHE A 315 9.07 15.36 24.26
CA PHE A 315 9.29 14.03 24.82
C PHE A 315 8.54 12.99 23.98
N THR A 316 9.20 11.85 23.79
CA THR A 316 8.65 10.70 23.08
C THR A 316 9.06 9.42 23.80
N ALA A 317 8.14 8.48 23.95
CA ALA A 317 8.45 7.14 24.42
C ALA A 317 7.54 6.10 23.76
N SER A 318 8.01 4.87 23.57
CA SER A 318 7.25 3.83 22.89
C SER A 318 7.39 2.47 23.56
N TYR A 319 6.36 1.64 23.41
CA TYR A 319 6.37 0.22 23.78
C TYR A 319 5.52 -0.56 22.78
N ALA A 320 6.12 -1.51 22.06
CA ALA A 320 5.49 -2.19 20.94
C ALA A 320 4.88 -1.18 19.94
N ASP A 321 3.55 -1.19 19.73
CA ASP A 321 2.86 -0.24 18.87
C ASP A 321 2.30 1.00 19.61
N LEU A 322 2.46 1.05 20.93
CA LEU A 322 2.07 2.21 21.75
C LEU A 322 3.13 3.30 21.64
N ASN A 323 2.68 4.51 21.32
CA ASN A 323 3.53 5.70 21.26
C ASN A 323 2.95 6.78 22.16
N LEU A 324 3.78 7.32 23.05
CA LEU A 324 3.50 8.45 23.93
C LEU A 324 4.30 9.66 23.44
N GLU A 325 3.62 10.77 23.16
CA GLU A 325 4.24 12.04 22.81
C GLU A 325 3.75 13.17 23.71
N ILE A 326 4.65 14.05 24.13
CA ILE A 326 4.31 15.29 24.84
C ILE A 326 4.78 16.47 24.00
N ASN A 327 3.86 17.39 23.76
CA ASN A 327 4.10 18.58 22.95
C ASN A 327 3.79 19.82 23.80
N VAL A 328 4.65 20.84 23.70
CA VAL A 328 4.42 22.15 24.33
C VAL A 328 4.57 23.22 23.27
N SER A 329 3.55 24.07 23.10
CA SER A 329 3.63 25.17 22.14
C SER A 329 2.95 26.44 22.65
N THR A 330 3.52 27.60 22.31
CA THR A 330 2.89 28.89 22.61
C THR A 330 1.59 29.04 21.81
N ILE A 331 0.55 29.57 22.46
CA ILE A 331 -0.74 29.86 21.83
C ILE A 331 -1.17 31.32 22.08
N SER A 332 -2.04 31.84 21.20
CA SER A 332 -2.63 33.16 21.41
C SER A 332 -3.48 33.18 22.69
N PRO A 333 -3.45 34.26 23.49
CA PRO A 333 -4.29 34.41 24.68
C PRO A 333 -5.80 34.28 24.42
N LYS A 334 -6.24 34.53 23.17
CA LYS A 334 -7.64 34.40 22.77
C LYS A 334 -8.05 32.96 22.41
N ARG A 335 -7.07 32.06 22.25
CA ARG A 335 -7.33 30.69 21.79
C ARG A 335 -7.90 29.85 22.93
N ARG A 336 -9.00 29.16 22.64
CA ARG A 336 -9.73 28.33 23.60
C ARG A 336 -9.44 26.84 23.38
N LEU A 337 -9.61 26.04 24.43
CA LEU A 337 -9.42 24.57 24.38
C LEU A 337 -10.28 23.91 23.29
N GLU A 338 -11.52 24.38 23.10
CA GLU A 338 -12.46 23.90 22.08
C GLU A 338 -11.98 24.09 20.63
N GLU A 339 -11.00 24.95 20.38
CA GLU A 339 -10.43 25.18 19.04
C GLU A 339 -9.23 24.26 18.73
N LEU A 340 -8.63 23.65 19.75
CA LEU A 340 -7.39 22.87 19.63
C LEU A 340 -7.55 21.56 18.84
N PRO A 341 -8.68 20.82 18.91
CA PRO A 341 -8.89 19.64 18.07
C PRO A 341 -8.71 19.94 16.57
N LYS A 342 -9.18 21.10 16.10
CA LYS A 342 -9.00 21.52 14.69
C LYS A 342 -7.52 21.69 14.31
N LYS A 343 -6.68 22.13 15.24
CA LYS A 343 -5.23 22.25 15.03
C LYS A 343 -4.57 20.88 14.98
N ILE A 344 -5.03 19.93 15.80
CA ILE A 344 -4.55 18.53 15.78
C ILE A 344 -4.89 17.89 14.43
N VAL A 345 -6.13 18.01 13.97
CA VAL A 345 -6.58 17.49 12.66
C VAL A 345 -5.71 18.03 11.52
N ARG A 346 -5.37 19.33 11.53
CA ARG A 346 -4.46 19.90 10.52
C ARG A 346 -3.06 19.27 10.54
N GLY A 347 -2.54 18.93 11.72
CA GLY A 347 -1.25 18.23 11.84
C GLY A 347 -1.33 16.79 11.35
N LEU A 348 -2.40 16.08 11.68
CA LEU A 348 -2.64 14.71 11.22
C LEU A 348 -2.80 14.61 9.70
N LYS A 349 -3.22 15.68 9.02
CA LYS A 349 -3.29 15.74 7.55
C LYS A 349 -1.96 15.54 6.85
N ILE A 350 -0.84 15.66 7.56
CA ILE A 350 0.50 15.33 7.05
C ILE A 350 0.71 13.81 6.95
N MET A 351 -0.17 13.00 7.54
CA MET A 351 -0.05 11.53 7.53
C MET A 351 -1.30 10.84 6.99
N THR A 352 -2.41 11.56 6.79
CA THR A 352 -3.68 10.97 6.35
C THR A 352 -4.68 11.97 5.82
N ASN A 353 -5.50 11.56 4.85
CA ASN A 353 -6.65 12.34 4.37
C ASN A 353 -7.97 11.92 5.02
N GLU A 354 -7.99 10.80 5.75
CA GLU A 354 -9.16 10.23 6.41
C GLU A 354 -9.01 10.35 7.92
N ILE A 355 -9.69 11.34 8.53
CA ILE A 355 -9.68 11.54 9.98
C ILE A 355 -11.11 11.55 10.49
N LYS A 356 -11.42 10.65 11.42
CA LYS A 356 -12.68 10.58 12.16
C LYS A 356 -12.44 11.01 13.60
N THR A 357 -13.23 11.96 14.09
CA THR A 357 -13.29 12.28 15.52
C THR A 357 -14.28 11.31 16.17
N ILE A 358 -13.81 10.46 17.08
CA ILE A 358 -14.62 9.45 17.76
C ILE A 358 -15.30 10.06 18.99
N SER A 359 -14.54 10.82 19.78
CA SER A 359 -15.04 11.61 20.91
C SER A 359 -14.25 12.91 21.02
N ASP A 360 -14.91 13.95 21.51
CA ASP A 360 -14.30 15.25 21.78
C ASP A 360 -15.10 15.97 22.85
N GLY A 361 -14.50 16.23 24.00
CA GLY A 361 -15.23 16.75 25.15
C GLY A 361 -14.36 17.46 26.18
N PRO A 362 -14.94 18.41 26.93
CA PRO A 362 -14.26 19.00 28.08
C PRO A 362 -14.03 17.96 29.17
N THR A 363 -12.94 18.11 29.92
CA THR A 363 -12.61 17.31 31.09
C THR A 363 -11.86 18.20 32.10
N ASN A 364 -11.59 17.70 33.29
CA ASN A 364 -10.76 18.39 34.28
C ASN A 364 -9.62 17.48 34.71
N LEU A 365 -8.46 18.08 34.92
CA LEU A 365 -7.36 17.39 35.60
C LEU A 365 -7.66 17.21 37.08
N ARG A 366 -6.84 16.44 37.78
CA ARG A 366 -7.00 16.15 39.22
C ARG A 366 -6.99 17.42 40.09
N ASP A 367 -6.26 18.44 39.67
CA ASP A 367 -6.17 19.74 40.35
C ASP A 367 -7.32 20.70 39.98
N GLY A 368 -8.29 20.24 39.17
CA GLY A 368 -9.41 21.04 38.68
C GLY A 368 -9.09 21.89 37.44
N THR A 369 -7.86 21.84 36.91
CA THR A 369 -7.50 22.58 35.69
C THR A 369 -8.36 22.12 34.51
N PRO A 370 -9.02 23.05 33.79
CA PRO A 370 -9.78 22.72 32.59
C PRO A 370 -8.87 22.10 31.52
N ALA A 371 -9.33 20.98 30.96
CA ALA A 371 -8.68 20.27 29.89
C ALA A 371 -9.69 19.81 28.83
N ARG A 372 -9.18 19.24 27.74
CA ARG A 372 -10.00 18.67 26.68
C ARG A 372 -9.43 17.32 26.25
N GLU A 373 -10.28 16.31 26.27
CA GLU A 373 -9.96 14.98 25.76
C GLU A 373 -10.52 14.85 24.34
N THR A 374 -9.70 14.36 23.41
CA THR A 374 -10.14 14.07 22.05
C THR A 374 -9.58 12.74 21.58
N LEU A 375 -10.44 11.88 21.05
CA LEU A 375 -10.06 10.61 20.42
C LEU A 375 -10.25 10.71 18.90
N PHE A 376 -9.17 10.50 18.17
CA PHE A 376 -9.19 10.40 16.72
C PHE A 376 -8.96 8.96 16.26
N GLU A 377 -9.61 8.58 15.17
CA GLU A 377 -9.31 7.40 14.37
C GLU A 377 -8.96 7.85 12.94
N TYR A 378 -7.86 7.36 12.40
CA TYR A 378 -7.40 7.73 11.05
C TYR A 378 -6.57 6.62 10.44
N LYS A 379 -6.38 6.65 9.11
CA LYS A 379 -5.49 5.69 8.43
C LYS A 379 -4.13 6.31 8.20
N VAL A 380 -3.09 5.82 8.87
CA VAL A 380 -1.71 6.26 8.61
C VAL A 380 -1.34 5.86 7.18
N VAL A 381 -1.15 6.87 6.33
CA VAL A 381 -0.77 6.73 4.93
C VAL A 381 -1.71 5.78 4.15
N GLY A 382 -3.00 5.75 4.53
CA GLY A 382 -4.02 4.92 3.86
C GLY A 382 -3.97 3.41 4.19
N LEU A 383 -2.96 2.94 4.95
CA LEU A 383 -2.72 1.51 5.16
C LEU A 383 -3.27 1.00 6.50
N PHE A 384 -2.90 1.65 7.61
CA PHE A 384 -3.20 1.14 8.95
C PHE A 384 -4.18 2.05 9.70
N LYS A 385 -5.25 1.47 10.25
CA LYS A 385 -6.12 2.20 11.18
C LYS A 385 -5.41 2.41 12.50
N THR A 386 -5.17 3.67 12.82
CA THR A 386 -4.56 4.14 14.05
C THR A 386 -5.60 4.91 14.85
N ARG A 387 -5.55 4.76 16.18
CA ARG A 387 -6.26 5.66 17.09
C ARG A 387 -5.26 6.45 17.90
N SER A 388 -5.63 7.68 18.24
CA SER A 388 -4.85 8.52 19.14
C SER A 388 -5.74 9.25 20.12
N MET A 389 -5.46 9.11 21.41
CA MET A 389 -6.06 9.89 22.50
C MET A 389 -5.19 11.11 22.76
N HIS A 390 -5.81 12.28 22.82
CA HIS A 390 -5.16 13.55 23.08
C HIS A 390 -5.75 14.16 24.35
N LEU A 391 -4.90 14.53 25.30
CA LEU A 391 -5.26 15.40 26.41
C LEU A 391 -4.59 16.76 26.19
N SER A 392 -5.41 17.81 26.10
CA SER A 392 -4.96 19.19 25.92
C SER A 392 -5.29 20.04 27.13
N ALA A 393 -4.28 20.73 27.66
CA ALA A 393 -4.43 21.72 28.73
C ALA A 393 -3.70 23.02 28.36
N ILE A 394 -4.14 24.14 28.94
CA ILE A 394 -3.50 25.45 28.77
C ILE A 394 -3.00 25.93 30.14
N ARG A 395 -1.72 26.26 30.21
CA ARG A 395 -1.08 26.86 31.39
C ARG A 395 -0.12 27.94 30.93
N ASP A 396 -0.16 29.12 31.54
CA ASP A 396 0.76 30.22 31.28
C ASP A 396 0.94 30.59 29.79
N GLY A 397 -0.16 30.59 29.03
CA GLY A 397 -0.15 30.88 27.58
C GLY A 397 0.48 29.78 26.71
N LYS A 398 0.77 28.62 27.30
CA LYS A 398 1.28 27.43 26.62
C LYS A 398 0.19 26.38 26.50
N TRP A 399 0.13 25.75 25.34
CA TRP A 399 -0.66 24.54 25.11
C TRP A 399 0.22 23.32 25.35
N ILE A 400 -0.14 22.54 26.38
CA ILE A 400 0.41 21.21 26.64
C ILE A 400 -0.52 20.19 25.99
N ARG A 401 0.04 19.32 25.15
CA ARG A 401 -0.69 18.21 24.52
C ARG A 401 0.06 16.91 24.78
N ILE A 402 -0.61 15.98 25.46
CA ILE A 402 -0.13 14.62 25.64
C ILE A 402 -0.92 13.72 24.69
N VAL A 403 -0.23 12.87 23.96
CA VAL A 403 -0.80 12.01 22.93
C VAL A 403 -0.39 10.58 23.22
N ILE A 404 -1.35 9.66 23.20
CA ILE A 404 -1.08 8.22 23.12
C ILE A 404 -1.70 7.71 21.83
N SER A 405 -0.91 7.06 20.98
CA SER A 405 -1.38 6.48 19.72
C SER A 405 -0.94 5.02 19.56
N ALA A 406 -1.81 4.22 18.95
CA ALA A 406 -1.63 2.79 18.74
C ALA A 406 -2.42 2.29 17.51
N ALA A 407 -2.22 1.03 17.12
CA ALA A 407 -3.18 0.36 16.24
C ALA A 407 -4.58 0.42 16.88
N ALA A 408 -5.63 0.59 16.06
CA ALA A 408 -6.97 0.90 16.57
C ALA A 408 -7.52 -0.10 17.60
N ASN A 409 -7.10 -1.36 17.52
CA ASN A 409 -7.53 -2.43 18.43
C ASN A 409 -6.71 -2.49 19.73
N ASN A 410 -5.54 -1.86 19.79
CA ASN A 410 -4.62 -1.93 20.93
C ASN A 410 -4.75 -0.75 21.89
N LEU A 411 -5.48 0.29 21.50
CA LEU A 411 -5.72 1.46 22.34
C LEU A 411 -6.84 1.16 23.37
N SER A 412 -6.46 0.82 24.61
CA SER A 412 -7.40 0.53 25.70
C SER A 412 -7.69 1.74 26.60
N GLU A 413 -8.84 1.73 27.28
CA GLU A 413 -9.20 2.74 28.29
C GLU A 413 -8.19 2.83 29.44
N LYS A 414 -7.53 1.72 29.80
CA LYS A 414 -6.48 1.72 30.85
C LYS A 414 -5.34 2.69 30.56
N LEU A 415 -5.02 2.91 29.27
CA LEU A 415 -3.97 3.86 28.88
C LEU A 415 -4.33 5.32 29.16
N LYS A 416 -5.61 5.64 29.42
CA LYS A 416 -6.00 6.99 29.85
C LYS A 416 -5.36 7.38 31.17
N GLU A 417 -5.02 6.41 32.03
CA GLU A 417 -4.34 6.70 33.31
C GLU A 417 -3.03 7.47 33.11
N ILE A 418 -2.31 7.21 32.01
CA ILE A 418 -1.10 7.96 31.63
C ILE A 418 -1.45 9.42 31.33
N LEU A 419 -2.49 9.68 30.53
CA LEU A 419 -2.92 11.05 30.19
C LEU A 419 -3.35 11.82 31.43
N TYR A 420 -4.18 11.22 32.27
CA TYR A 420 -4.72 11.83 33.50
C TYR A 420 -3.74 11.85 34.67
N SER A 421 -2.51 11.39 34.46
CA SER A 421 -1.41 11.59 35.40
C SER A 421 -0.76 12.98 35.29
N LEU A 422 -1.22 13.83 34.35
CA LEU A 422 -0.77 15.21 34.21
C LEU A 422 -1.02 15.99 35.51
N GLU A 423 0.07 16.44 36.13
CA GLU A 423 0.07 17.24 37.35
C GLU A 423 0.87 18.53 37.12
N PHE A 424 0.23 19.69 37.27
CA PHE A 424 0.89 21.00 37.25
C PHE A 424 1.53 21.28 38.62
N HIS A 425 2.69 21.96 38.64
CA HIS A 425 3.41 22.33 39.86
C HIS A 425 4.02 23.73 39.78
#